data_AF-A0A954PJA7-F1
#
_entry.id   AF-A0A954PJA7-F1
#
_cell.length_a   1.000
_cell.length_b   1.000
_cell.length_c   1.000
_cell.angle_alpha   90.00
_cell.angle_beta   90.00
_cell.angle_gamma   90.00
#
_symmetry.space_group_name_H-M   'P 1'
#
loop_
_entity.id
_entity.type
_entity.pdbx_description
1 polymer ?
#
loop_
_entity_poly.entity_id
_entity_poly.type
_entity_poly.pdbx_seq_one_letter_code
_entity_poly.pdbx_strand_id
1 'polypeptide(L)'
;SKSRLRDLQTERTFFERNQHRMQYARFRANGWPIGSGPVEAGCKSVVKTRLCRSGMRWSREGGQHILSLRTFVKSNRWDAMWEQYKQIQASLTTENTT
;
A
#
# COMPACT_ATOMS: atom_id res chain seq x y z
N SER A 1 14.90 10.27 -37.00
CA SER A 1 13.69 11.12 -36.95
C SER A 1 13.83 12.12 -35.83
N LYS A 2 13.43 13.38 -36.04
CA LYS A 2 13.48 14.44 -35.01
C LYS A 2 12.74 14.07 -33.72
N SER A 3 11.71 13.21 -33.78
CA SER A 3 11.00 12.75 -32.58
C SER A 3 11.89 11.90 -31.67
N ARG A 4 12.61 10.91 -32.21
CA ARG A 4 13.55 10.07 -31.43
C ARG A 4 14.62 10.88 -30.69
N LEU A 5 15.11 11.97 -31.28
CA LEU A 5 16.09 12.84 -30.62
C LEU A 5 15.48 13.58 -29.42
N ARG A 6 14.21 14.01 -29.51
CA ARG A 6 13.48 14.63 -28.39
C ARG A 6 13.20 13.64 -27.27
N ASP A 7 12.85 12.40 -27.62
CA ASP A 7 12.61 11.34 -26.64
C ASP A 7 13.90 11.04 -25.85
N LEU A 8 15.04 10.89 -26.55
CA LEU A 8 16.34 10.69 -25.91
C LEU A 8 16.76 11.86 -25.00
N GLN A 9 16.48 13.10 -25.40
CA GLN A 9 16.74 14.27 -24.57
C GLN A 9 15.89 14.28 -23.30
N THR A 10 14.62 13.87 -23.40
CA THR A 10 13.72 13.75 -22.26
C THR A 10 14.21 12.69 -21.27
N GLU A 11 14.55 11.50 -21.75
CA GLU A 11 15.09 10.41 -20.93
C GLU A 11 16.41 10.80 -20.25
N ARG A 12 17.33 11.42 -21.00
CA ARG A 12 18.59 11.93 -20.43
C ARG A 12 18.34 12.90 -19.28
N THR A 13 17.45 13.87 -19.50
CA THR A 13 17.09 14.88 -18.49
C THR A 13 16.47 14.23 -17.25
N PHE A 14 15.65 13.19 -17.44
CA PHE A 14 15.07 12.42 -16.36
C PHE A 14 16.15 11.71 -15.51
N PHE A 15 17.10 11.03 -16.15
CA PHE A 15 18.18 10.35 -15.44
C PHE A 15 19.10 11.32 -14.70
N GLU A 16 19.48 12.43 -15.33
CA GLU A 16 20.30 13.47 -14.70
C GLU A 16 19.62 14.05 -13.45
N ARG A 17 18.32 14.38 -13.52
CA ARG A 17 17.57 14.91 -12.38
C ARG A 17 17.35 13.89 -11.25
N ASN A 18 17.16 12.61 -11.60
CA ASN A 18 16.82 11.56 -10.64
C ASN A 18 18.02 10.75 -10.15
N GLN A 19 19.24 11.05 -10.58
CA GLN A 19 20.46 10.32 -10.24
C GLN A 19 20.59 10.05 -8.72
N HIS A 20 20.26 11.04 -7.89
CA HIS A 20 20.30 10.93 -6.42
C HIS A 20 19.39 9.81 -5.86
N ARG A 21 18.31 9.45 -6.56
CA ARG A 21 17.37 8.38 -6.20
C ARG A 21 17.77 7.01 -6.76
N MET A 22 18.76 6.96 -7.64
CA MET A 22 19.18 5.75 -8.36
C MET A 22 20.36 5.04 -7.67
N GLN A 23 20.41 5.05 -6.34
CA GLN A 23 21.45 4.37 -5.54
C GLN A 23 21.25 2.84 -5.51
N TYR A 24 21.09 2.21 -6.68
CA TYR A 24 20.72 0.80 -6.81
C TYR A 24 21.72 -0.16 -6.18
N ALA A 25 23.03 0.17 -6.23
CA ALA A 25 24.07 -0.64 -5.60
C ALA A 25 23.86 -0.74 -4.07
N ARG A 26 23.58 0.40 -3.42
CA ARG A 26 23.27 0.46 -1.98
C ARG A 26 21.99 -0.29 -1.65
N PHE A 27 20.94 -0.10 -2.45
CA PHE A 27 19.66 -0.78 -2.24
C PHE A 27 19.80 -2.31 -2.37
N ARG A 28 20.59 -2.80 -3.35
CA ARG A 28 20.89 -4.23 -3.46
C ARG A 28 21.72 -4.76 -2.31
N ALA A 29 22.75 -4.04 -1.88
CA ALA A 29 23.56 -4.43 -0.73
C ALA A 29 22.73 -4.57 0.55
N ASN A 30 21.73 -3.69 0.73
CA ASN A 30 20.82 -3.72 1.87
C ASN A 30 19.62 -4.67 1.70
N GLY A 31 19.50 -5.36 0.57
CA GLY A 31 18.34 -6.21 0.27
C GLY A 31 17.01 -5.46 0.11
N TRP A 32 17.05 -4.16 -0.17
CA TRP A 32 15.85 -3.34 -0.32
C TRP A 32 15.19 -3.55 -1.68
N PRO A 33 13.84 -3.51 -1.75
CA PRO A 33 13.13 -3.62 -3.01
C PRO A 33 13.42 -2.41 -3.90
N ILE A 34 13.88 -2.67 -5.13
CA ILE A 34 14.19 -1.65 -6.13
C ILE A 34 13.00 -1.38 -7.06
N GLY A 35 12.09 -2.35 -7.18
CA GLY A 35 10.91 -2.27 -8.04
C GLY A 35 9.62 -1.97 -7.27
N SER A 36 8.65 -1.37 -7.97
CA SER A 36 7.29 -1.13 -7.48
C SER A 36 6.42 -2.40 -7.45
N GLY A 37 6.88 -3.52 -8.02
CA GLY A 37 6.11 -4.76 -8.18
C GLY A 37 5.38 -5.23 -6.91
N PRO A 38 6.07 -5.37 -5.76
CA PRO A 38 5.41 -5.75 -4.51
C PRO A 38 4.33 -4.75 -4.06
N VAL A 39 4.57 -3.45 -4.25
CA VAL A 39 3.63 -2.37 -3.91
C VAL A 39 2.40 -2.42 -4.83
N GLU A 40 2.61 -2.58 -6.13
CA GLU A 40 1.54 -2.71 -7.13
C GLU A 40 0.70 -3.97 -6.90
N ALA A 41 1.34 -5.10 -6.59
CA ALA A 41 0.67 -6.34 -6.23
C ALA A 41 -0.17 -6.18 -4.96
N GLY A 42 0.36 -5.47 -3.96
CA GLY A 42 -0.36 -5.09 -2.74
C GLY A 42 -1.61 -4.26 -3.05
N CYS A 43 -1.45 -3.18 -3.83
CA CYS A 43 -2.57 -2.32 -4.23
C CYS A 43 -3.63 -3.11 -5.03
N LYS A 44 -3.20 -3.96 -5.97
CA LYS A 44 -4.10 -4.79 -6.76
C LYS A 44 -4.91 -5.76 -5.90
N SER A 45 -4.26 -6.44 -4.96
CA SER A 45 -4.88 -7.50 -4.14
C SER A 45 -5.72 -6.96 -2.98
N VAL A 46 -5.28 -5.88 -2.32
CA VAL A 46 -5.98 -5.31 -1.16
C VAL A 46 -7.09 -4.37 -1.63
N VAL A 47 -6.77 -3.42 -2.52
CA VAL A 47 -7.65 -2.33 -2.93
C VAL A 47 -8.51 -2.75 -4.12
N LYS A 48 -7.87 -3.00 -5.28
CA LYS A 48 -8.58 -3.15 -6.56
C LYS A 48 -9.56 -4.33 -6.56
N THR A 49 -9.17 -5.46 -5.96
CA THR A 49 -10.05 -6.65 -5.86
C THR A 49 -11.36 -6.38 -5.12
N ARG A 50 -11.41 -5.44 -4.17
CA ARG A 50 -12.61 -5.24 -3.34
C ARG A 50 -13.31 -3.91 -3.55
N LEU A 51 -12.58 -2.82 -3.84
CA LEU A 51 -13.18 -1.50 -3.95
C LEU A 51 -13.56 -1.13 -5.39
N CYS A 52 -12.96 -1.78 -6.39
CA CYS A 52 -13.12 -1.41 -7.80
C CYS A 52 -13.91 -2.44 -8.63
N ARG A 53 -14.80 -3.24 -8.03
CA ARG A 53 -15.69 -4.12 -8.81
C ARG A 53 -16.93 -3.34 -9.29
N SER A 54 -17.61 -3.88 -10.30
CA SER A 54 -18.82 -3.27 -10.85
C SER A 54 -19.90 -3.04 -9.78
N GLY A 55 -20.57 -1.90 -9.85
CA GLY A 55 -21.65 -1.52 -8.93
C GLY A 55 -21.22 -1.09 -7.53
N MET A 56 -19.92 -1.03 -7.24
CA MET A 56 -19.44 -0.67 -5.90
C MET A 56 -19.36 0.84 -5.70
N ARG A 57 -20.00 1.31 -4.63
CA ARG A 57 -19.91 2.68 -4.13
C ARG A 57 -19.51 2.65 -2.67
N TRP A 58 -18.54 3.48 -2.31
CA TRP A 58 -18.01 3.55 -0.96
C TRP A 58 -17.96 5.02 -0.53
N SER A 59 -18.34 5.30 0.71
CA SER A 59 -17.88 6.52 1.38
C SER A 59 -16.38 6.38 1.67
N ARG A 60 -15.68 7.49 1.85
CA ARG A 60 -14.24 7.48 2.16
C ARG A 60 -13.95 6.69 3.45
N GLU A 61 -14.75 6.91 4.49
CA GLU A 61 -14.64 6.19 5.76
C GLU A 61 -14.97 4.71 5.61
N GLY A 62 -16.10 4.37 4.97
CA GLY A 62 -16.50 2.98 4.75
C GLY A 62 -15.47 2.19 3.95
N GLY A 63 -14.91 2.80 2.91
CA GLY A 63 -13.81 2.21 2.14
C GLY A 63 -12.58 1.97 3.00
N GLN A 64 -12.20 2.94 3.83
CA GLN A 64 -11.05 2.81 4.74
C GLN A 64 -11.22 1.67 5.75
N HIS A 65 -12.38 1.52 6.38
CA HIS A 65 -12.64 0.42 7.31
C HIS A 65 -12.49 -0.95 6.65
N ILE A 66 -13.02 -1.11 5.43
CA ILE A 66 -12.88 -2.37 4.68
C ILE A 66 -11.43 -2.64 4.29
N LEU A 67 -10.67 -1.60 3.90
CA LEU A 67 -9.25 -1.75 3.59
C LEU A 67 -8.46 -2.19 4.83
N SER A 68 -8.70 -1.58 5.98
CA SER A 68 -8.05 -1.95 7.24
C SER A 68 -8.32 -3.41 7.61
N LEU A 69 -9.56 -3.88 7.50
CA LEU A 69 -9.86 -5.30 7.75
C LEU A 69 -9.14 -6.21 6.76
N ARG A 70 -9.12 -5.85 5.47
CA ARG A 70 -8.43 -6.64 4.44
C ARG A 70 -6.92 -6.69 4.63
N THR A 71 -6.29 -5.63 5.11
CA THR A 71 -4.84 -5.65 5.38
C THR A 71 -4.52 -6.62 6.51
N PHE A 72 -5.32 -6.69 7.57
CA PHE A 72 -5.14 -7.70 8.63
C PHE A 72 -5.30 -9.12 8.10
N VAL A 73 -6.32 -9.38 7.28
CA VAL A 73 -6.51 -10.71 6.66
C VAL A 73 -5.36 -11.07 5.73
N LYS A 74 -4.92 -10.15 4.86
CA LYS A 74 -3.85 -10.42 3.88
C LYS A 74 -2.45 -10.49 4.48
N SER A 75 -2.23 -9.89 5.64
CA SER A 75 -0.97 -9.97 6.39
C SER A 75 -0.92 -11.14 7.37
N ASN A 76 -1.97 -11.99 7.43
CA ASN A 76 -2.10 -13.06 8.42
C ASN A 76 -2.04 -12.57 9.88
N ARG A 77 -2.55 -11.35 10.12
CA ARG A 77 -2.60 -10.69 11.43
C ARG A 77 -4.02 -10.56 11.96
N TRP A 78 -4.94 -11.34 11.40
CA TRP A 78 -6.36 -11.32 11.77
C TRP A 78 -6.54 -11.64 13.25
N ASP A 79 -5.96 -12.74 13.72
CA ASP A 79 -6.14 -13.22 15.09
C ASP A 79 -5.58 -12.23 16.12
N ALA A 80 -4.41 -11.65 15.81
CA ALA A 80 -3.79 -10.63 16.66
C ALA A 80 -4.67 -9.36 16.76
N MET A 81 -5.27 -8.92 15.65
CA MET A 81 -6.21 -7.79 15.66
C MET A 81 -7.48 -8.13 16.45
N TRP A 82 -8.02 -9.34 16.27
CA TRP A 82 -9.23 -9.78 16.95
C TRP A 82 -9.04 -9.87 18.47
N GLU A 83 -7.88 -10.35 18.92
CA GLU A 83 -7.53 -10.38 20.34
C GLU A 83 -7.49 -8.97 20.95
N GLN A 84 -6.85 -8.03 20.27
CA GLN A 84 -6.82 -6.63 20.71
C GLN A 84 -8.23 -6.01 20.74
N TYR A 85 -9.06 -6.31 19.74
CA TYR A 85 -10.44 -5.82 19.71
C TYR A 85 -11.25 -6.33 20.90
N LYS A 86 -11.15 -7.61 21.27
CA LYS A 86 -11.83 -8.16 22.44
C LYS A 86 -11.39 -7.48 23.74
N GLN A 87 -10.10 -7.19 23.89
CA GLN A 87 -9.57 -6.49 25.06
C GLN A 87 -10.14 -5.08 25.19
N ILE A 88 -10.22 -4.33 24.08
CA ILE A 88 -10.81 -2.99 24.04
C ILE A 88 -12.31 -3.03 24.39
N GLN A 89 -13.04 -4.02 23.87
CA GLN A 89 -14.46 -4.17 24.22
C GLN A 89 -14.66 -4.49 25.70
N ALA A 90 -13.81 -5.34 26.28
CA ALA A 90 -13.88 -5.68 27.70
C ALA A 90 -13.62 -4.46 28.61
N SER A 91 -12.64 -3.61 28.28
CA SER A 91 -12.36 -2.40 29.05
C SER A 91 -13.52 -1.39 29.00
N LEU A 92 -14.12 -1.21 27.82
CA LEU A 92 -15.28 -0.31 27.65
C LEU A 92 -16.52 -0.78 28.42
N THR A 93 -16.70 -2.10 28.57
CA THR A 93 -17.84 -2.66 29.30
C THR A 93 -17.68 -2.47 30.82
N THR A 94 -16.43 -2.45 31.30
CA THR A 94 -16.10 -2.31 32.72
C THR A 94 -16.38 -0.89 33.23
N GLU A 95 -16.13 0.14 32.42
CA GLU A 95 -16.39 1.54 32.77
C GLU A 95 -17.88 1.92 32.81
N ASN A 96 -18.73 1.24 32.03
CA ASN A 96 -20.17 1.57 31.93
C ASN A 96 -21.04 0.88 33.00
N THR A 97 -20.46 0.06 33.87
CA THR A 97 -21.19 -0.70 34.91
C THR A 97 -20.94 -0.17 36.34
N THR A 98 -20.19 0.94 36.48
CA THR A 98 -20.01 1.67 37.75
C THR A 98 -20.82 2.96 37.72
#